data_AF-A0A7L4H3V9-F1
#
_entry.id   AF-A0A7L4H3V9-F1
#
_cell.length_a   1.000
_cell.length_b   1.000
_cell.length_c   1.000
_cell.angle_alpha   90.00
_cell.angle_beta   90.00
_cell.angle_gamma   90.00
#
_symmetry.space_group_name_H-M   'P 1'
#
loop_
_entity.id
_entity.type
_entity.pdbx_description
1 polymer ?
#
loop_
_entity_poly.entity_id
_entity_poly.type
_entity_poly.pdbx_seq_one_letter_code
_entity_poly.pdbx_strand_id
1 'polypeptide(L)' 'GFMTRYERKIFDDLKSPHLKYWVPFVWFGNLASKSRKEGRIRDSVDLQTLMNEMNKYRSWCSLLFGYDWVGIPLVYTQVL' A
#
# COMPACT_ATOMS: atom_id res chain seq x y z
N GLY A 1 -7.34 -17.02 -2.28
CA GLY A 1 -7.77 -15.65 -1.95
C GLY A 1 -6.54 -14.78 -1.71
N PHE A 2 -6.64 -13.46 -1.92
CA PHE A 2 -5.52 -12.51 -1.84
C PHE A 2 -5.00 -12.24 -0.41
N MET A 3 -5.74 -12.62 0.62
CA MET A 3 -5.37 -12.45 2.03
C MET A 3 -5.65 -13.76 2.77
N THR A 4 -4.69 -14.20 3.59
CA THR A 4 -4.83 -15.39 4.43
C THR A 4 -5.73 -15.11 5.64
N ARG A 5 -6.26 -16.16 6.29
CA ARG A 5 -7.07 -16.01 7.52
C ARG A 5 -6.30 -15.33 8.65
N TYR A 6 -5.00 -15.61 8.74
CA TYR A 6 -4.12 -15.00 9.75
C TYR A 6 -3.90 -13.51 9.49
N GLU A 7 -3.57 -13.14 8.26
CA GLU A 7 -3.44 -11.73 7.85
C GLU A 7 -4.74 -10.97 8.06
N ARG A 8 -5.89 -11.58 7.77
CA ARG A 8 -7.20 -10.95 8.00
C ARG A 8 -7.44 -10.60 9.46
N LYS A 9 -7.08 -11.51 10.38
CA LYS A 9 -7.18 -11.24 11.82
C LYS A 9 -6.34 -10.02 12.23
N ILE A 10 -5.09 -9.96 11.80
CA ILE A 10 -4.20 -8.82 12.09
C ILE A 10 -4.74 -7.53 11.47
N PHE A 11 -5.26 -7.61 10.24
CA PHE A 11 -5.84 -6.48 9.53
C PHE A 11 -7.06 -5.90 10.25
N ASP A 12 -7.94 -6.77 10.76
CA ASP A 12 -9.16 -6.37 11.47
C ASP A 12 -8.86 -5.85 12.89
N ASP A 13 -7.86 -6.43 13.57
CA ASP A 13 -7.41 -5.99 14.89
C ASP A 13 -6.76 -4.59 14.86
N LEU A 14 -6.16 -4.19 13.73
CA LEU A 14 -5.58 -2.85 13.55
C LEU A 14 -6.67 -1.76 13.60
N LYS A 15 -6.65 -0.94 14.65
CA LYS A 15 -7.56 0.20 14.81
C LYS A 15 -7.12 1.36 13.95
N SER A 16 -7.92 1.70 12.94
CA SER A 16 -7.76 2.90 12.13
C SER A 16 -9.15 3.37 11.69
N PRO A 17 -9.46 4.68 11.80
CA PRO A 17 -10.70 5.24 11.28
C PRO A 17 -10.69 5.40 9.76
N HIS A 18 -9.56 5.16 9.10
CA HIS A 18 -9.37 5.36 7.66
C HIS A 18 -9.29 4.03 6.90
N LEU A 19 -9.42 4.12 5.57
CA LEU A 19 -9.25 2.98 4.68
C LEU A 19 -7.85 2.37 4.86
N LYS A 20 -7.80 1.09 5.23
CA LYS A 20 -6.57 0.36 5.56
C LYS A 20 -5.83 -0.21 4.33
N TYR A 21 -6.03 0.36 3.14
CA TYR A 21 -5.37 -0.12 1.91
C TYR A 21 -3.84 -0.04 1.98
N TRP A 22 -3.29 0.84 2.83
CA TRP A 22 -1.86 1.02 3.04
C TRP A 22 -1.19 -0.12 3.82
N VAL A 23 -1.97 -0.95 4.54
CA VAL A 23 -1.45 -1.99 5.45
C VAL A 23 -0.57 -3.03 4.75
N PRO A 24 -0.95 -3.61 3.61
CA PRO A 24 -0.11 -4.57 2.90
C PRO A 24 1.23 -3.99 2.42
N PHE A 25 1.30 -2.70 2.11
CA PHE A 25 2.55 -2.03 1.71
C PHE A 25 3.55 -1.98 2.88
N VAL A 26 3.06 -1.73 4.10
CA VAL A 26 3.89 -1.76 5.31
C VAL A 26 4.36 -3.18 5.60
N TRP A 27 3.49 -4.17 5.44
CA TRP A 27 3.87 -5.59 5.59
C TRP A 27 4.93 -6.00 4.59
N PHE A 28 4.83 -5.54 3.34
CA PHE A 28 5.86 -5.75 2.33
C PHE A 28 7.20 -5.16 2.75
N GLY A 29 7.24 -3.90 3.20
CA GLY A 29 8.47 -3.26 3.66
C GLY A 29 9.12 -4.00 4.84
N ASN A 30 8.32 -4.46 5.80
CA ASN A 30 8.77 -5.28 6.92
C ASN A 30 9.34 -6.63 6.46
N LEU A 31 8.67 -7.29 5.50
CA LEU A 31 9.11 -8.56 4.94
C LEU A 31 10.41 -8.41 4.14
N ALA A 32 10.55 -7.33 3.37
CA ALA A 32 11.76 -7.00 2.63
C ALA A 32 12.94 -6.74 3.58
N SER A 33 12.73 -5.95 4.64
CA SER A 33 13.74 -5.71 5.68
C SER A 33 14.15 -7.00 6.39
N LYS A 34 13.18 -7.86 6.74
CA LYS A 34 13.46 -9.17 7.34
C LYS A 34 14.26 -10.07 6.38
N SER A 35 13.90 -10.11 5.11
CA SER A 35 14.60 -10.89 4.08
C SER A 35 16.04 -10.44 3.87
N ARG A 36 16.32 -9.13 4.03
CA ARG A 36 17.68 -8.59 4.03
C ARG A 36 18.51 -9.03 5.24
N LYS A 37 17.89 -9.05 6.44
CA LYS A 37 18.54 -9.53 7.67
C LYS A 37 18.87 -11.02 7.61
N GLU A 38 18.01 -11.80 6.96
CA GLU A 38 18.20 -13.24 6.74
C GLU A 38 19.15 -13.56 5.57
N GLY A 39 19.76 -12.55 4.93
CA GLY A 39 20.72 -12.73 3.84
C GLY A 39 20.10 -13.18 2.50
N ARG A 40 18.77 -13.19 2.38
CA ARG A 40 18.08 -13.51 1.11
C ARG A 40 18.24 -12.39 0.09
N ILE A 41 18.28 -11.15 0.57
CA ILE A 41 18.65 -9.97 -0.22
C ILE A 41 20.12 -9.67 0.10
N ARG A 42 20.97 -9.58 -0.92
CA ARG A 42 22.42 -9.46 -0.74
C ARG A 42 22.81 -8.05 -0.35
N ASP A 43 22.41 -7.07 -1.16
CA ASP A 43 22.86 -5.69 -1.01
C ASP A 43 21.77 -4.77 -0.48
N SER A 44 22.19 -3.68 0.18
CA SER A 44 21.28 -2.61 0.58
C SER A 44 20.69 -1.87 -0.61
N VAL A 45 21.42 -1.83 -1.74
CA VAL A 45 20.97 -1.23 -3.01
C VAL A 45 19.80 -2.00 -3.61
N ASP A 46 19.84 -3.34 -3.56
CA ASP A 46 18.72 -4.19 -4.00
C ASP A 46 17.47 -3.94 -3.17
N LEU A 47 17.63 -3.88 -1.84
CA LEU A 47 16.54 -3.55 -0.94
C LEU A 47 15.96 -2.17 -1.24
N GLN A 48 16.82 -1.17 -1.47
CA GLN A 48 16.38 0.19 -1.78
C GLN A 48 15.62 0.25 -3.11
N THR A 49 16.10 -0.47 -4.12
CA THR A 49 15.43 -0.57 -5.42
C THR A 49 14.03 -1.19 -5.27
N LEU A 50 13.93 -2.28 -4.51
CA LEU A 50 12.65 -2.93 -4.22
C LEU A 50 11.66 -1.99 -3.48
N MET A 51 12.16 -1.24 -2.51
CA MET A 51 11.35 -0.26 -1.77
C MET A 51 10.92 0.91 -2.65
N ASN A 52 11.78 1.36 -3.57
CA ASN A 52 11.46 2.44 -4.51
C ASN A 52 10.34 2.04 -5.47
N GLU A 53 10.42 0.85 -6.06
CA GLU A 53 9.35 0.34 -6.95
C GLU A 53 8.04 0.11 -6.18
N MET A 54 8.11 -0.39 -4.95
CA MET A 54 6.91 -0.54 -4.12
C MET A 54 6.27 0.82 -3.78
N ASN A 55 7.06 1.84 -3.49
CA ASN A 55 6.56 3.20 -3.25
C ASN A 55 5.93 3.80 -4.51
N LYS A 56 6.49 3.53 -5.70
CA LYS A 56 5.90 3.94 -6.97
C LYS A 56 4.54 3.28 -7.19
N TYR A 57 4.42 1.98 -6.93
CA TYR A 57 3.15 1.26 -6.96
C TYR A 57 2.13 1.84 -5.96
N ARG A 58 2.56 2.15 -4.73
CA ARG A 58 1.71 2.82 -3.72
C ARG A 58 1.18 4.17 -4.20
N SER A 59 1.99 4.94 -4.91
CA SER A 59 1.59 6.23 -5.46
C SER A 59 0.46 6.11 -6.47
N TRP A 60 0.46 5.07 -7.31
CA TRP A 60 -0.66 4.80 -8.22
C TRP A 60 -1.95 4.44 -7.50
N CYS A 61 -1.88 3.62 -6.43
CA CYS A 61 -3.06 3.35 -5.60
C CYS A 61 -3.56 4.61 -4.90
N SER A 62 -2.66 5.48 -4.47
CA SER A 62 -3.01 6.77 -3.84
C SER A 62 -3.68 7.72 -4.85
N LEU A 63 -3.23 7.71 -6.10
CA LEU A 63 -3.85 8.47 -7.20
C LEU A 63 -5.29 8.00 -7.45
N LEU A 64 -5.52 6.68 -7.49
CA LEU A 64 -6.85 6.11 -7.63
C LEU A 64 -7.77 6.53 -6.48
N PHE A 65 -7.25 6.49 -5.24
CA PHE A 65 -7.97 6.99 -4.07
C PHE A 65 -8.30 8.49 -4.18
N GLY A 66 -7.38 9.28 -4.75
CA GLY A 66 -7.60 10.70 -5.00
C GLY A 66 -8.74 10.96 -5.99
N TYR A 67 -8.83 10.20 -7.08
CA TYR A 67 -9.93 10.31 -8.04
C TYR A 67 -11.28 9.84 -7.48
N ASP A 68 -11.28 8.83 -6.62
CA ASP A 68 -12.48 8.36 -5.92
C ASP A 68 -12.99 9.41 -4.91
N TRP A 69 -12.06 10.03 -4.19
CA TRP A 69 -12.40 11.01 -3.16
C TRP A 69 -12.80 12.37 -3.75
N VAL A 70 -12.12 12.83 -4.80
CA VAL A 70 -12.35 14.13 -5.44
C VAL A 70 -12.93 13.93 -6.82
N GLY A 71 -14.26 13.79 -6.85
CA GLY A 71 -15.02 13.76 -8.10
C GLY A 71 -15.02 15.12 -8.83
N ILE A 72 -15.46 15.10 -10.09
CA ILE A 72 -15.74 16.34 -10.84
C ILE A 72 -16.75 17.17 -10.05
N PRO A 73 -16.54 18.49 -9.85
CA PRO A 73 -17.46 19.28 -9.06
C PRO A 73 -18.89 19.19 -9.61
N LEU A 74 -19.84 18.92 -8.72
CA LEU A 74 -21.22 18.64 -9.08
C LEU A 74 -21.83 19.76 -9.95
N VAL A 75 -21.47 21.02 -9.70
CA VAL A 75 -21.91 22.17 -10.50
C VAL A 75 -21.56 22.02 -11.98
N TYR A 76 -20.40 21.45 -12.33
CA TYR A 76 -20.05 21.21 -13.73
C TYR A 76 -20.90 20.11 -14.35
N THR A 77 -21.30 19.11 -13.56
CA THR A 77 -22.19 18.04 -14.03
C THR A 77 -23.66 18.46 -14.13
N GLN A 78 -24.08 19.49 -13.42
CA GLN A 78 -25.46 19.99 -13.38
C GLN A 78 -25.77 21.06 -14.44
N VAL A 79 -24.74 21.67 -15.01
CA VAL A 79 -24.86 22.72 -16.04
C VAL A 79 -24.72 22.15 -17.46
N LEU A 80 -24.27 20.90 -17.58
CA LEU A 80 -24.42 20.08 -18.80
C LEU A 80 -25.86 19.60 -18.95
#